data_AF-M2W1V6-F1
#
_entry.id   AF-M2W1V6-F1
#
_cell.length_a   1.000
_cell.length_b   1.000
_cell.length_c   1.000
_cell.angle_alpha   90.00
_cell.angle_beta   90.00
_cell.angle_gamma   90.00
#
_symmetry.space_group_name_H-M   'P 1'
#
loop_
_entity.id
_entity.type
_entity.pdbx_description
1 polymer ?
#
loop_
_entity_poly.entity_id
_entity_poly.type
_entity_poly.pdbx_seq_one_letter_code
_entity_poly.pdbx_strand_id
1 'polypeptide(L)'
;MDGVGSITQPNPSQYAPRVVYDGGVALRIDGGSSLGMVVLDFATNKAIERATELGLAMVGVFHSCSSTGALGYYVEKIASKGLVGIVSSGSTPTVAAFGSAEKNFGTNPLAYAIPGSQEPCVVYDASTSAMSFWGVKMYEMENRPLPENVALDSHGRTTTDASLVHVLKTFGGAKGSGISLLLEFLNGALFYIGFST
;
A
#
# COMPACT_ATOMS: atom_id res chain seq x y z
N MET A 1 5.90 -2.25 40.15
CA MET A 1 6.78 -1.12 40.49
C MET A 1 7.95 -1.07 39.53
N ASP A 2 7.94 -0.40 38.40
CA ASP A 2 6.94 -0.01 37.40
C ASP A 2 7.84 0.41 36.23
N GLY A 3 7.61 -0.15 35.05
CA GLY A 3 8.50 0.04 33.91
C GLY A 3 7.82 -0.32 32.61
N VAL A 4 6.53 0.01 32.48
CA VAL A 4 5.84 -0.01 31.20
C VAL A 4 6.40 1.16 30.39
N GLY A 5 7.34 0.85 29.50
CA GLY A 5 7.79 1.78 28.47
C GLY A 5 6.57 2.28 27.73
N SER A 6 6.24 3.55 27.96
CA SER A 6 5.21 4.29 27.25
C SER A 6 5.47 4.18 25.75
N ILE A 7 4.73 3.30 25.07
CA ILE A 7 4.54 3.38 23.63
C ILE A 7 3.80 4.68 23.40
N THR A 8 4.52 5.75 23.09
CA THR A 8 3.92 6.99 22.60
C THR A 8 3.23 6.67 21.28
N GLN A 9 1.92 6.41 21.36
CA GLN A 9 1.01 6.47 20.22
C GLN A 9 1.29 7.80 19.49
N PRO A 10 1.47 7.80 18.15
CA PRO A 10 1.69 9.04 17.42
C PRO A 10 0.51 9.97 17.70
N ASN A 11 0.81 11.18 18.22
CA ASN A 11 -0.20 12.20 18.48
C ASN A 11 -0.85 12.58 17.13
N PRO A 12 -2.14 12.27 16.87
CA PRO A 12 -2.75 12.42 15.54
C PRO A 12 -3.00 13.88 15.10
N SER A 13 -2.29 14.86 15.66
CA SER A 13 -2.48 16.27 15.35
C SER A 13 -1.17 16.96 15.01
N GLN A 14 -0.71 16.81 13.77
CA GLN A 14 0.27 17.74 13.20
C GLN A 14 -0.14 18.18 11.78
N TYR A 15 -1.25 18.91 11.73
CA TYR A 15 -1.89 19.58 10.58
C TYR A 15 -2.61 18.66 9.57
N ALA A 16 -3.71 19.18 9.02
CA ALA A 16 -4.52 18.49 8.03
C ALA A 16 -3.73 18.29 6.72
N PRO A 17 -4.03 17.22 5.95
CA PRO A 17 -3.40 16.99 4.65
C PRO A 17 -3.51 18.22 3.75
N ARG A 18 -2.41 18.58 3.08
CA ARG A 18 -2.36 19.77 2.22
C ARG A 18 -1.53 19.53 0.97
N VAL A 19 -1.92 20.22 -0.11
CA VAL A 19 -1.12 20.27 -1.34
C VAL A 19 0.11 21.16 -1.08
N VAL A 20 1.31 20.63 -1.31
CA VAL A 20 2.58 21.34 -1.15
C VAL A 20 3.30 21.57 -2.48
N TYR A 21 2.80 20.95 -3.56
CA TYR A 21 3.25 21.19 -4.92
C TYR A 21 2.08 20.99 -5.88
N ASP A 22 1.94 21.91 -6.82
CA ASP A 22 0.96 21.87 -7.91
C ASP A 22 1.68 22.13 -9.24
N GLY A 23 1.77 21.09 -10.07
CA GLY A 23 2.35 21.11 -11.41
C GLY A 23 1.31 20.93 -12.51
N GLY A 24 0.05 21.33 -12.28
CA GLY A 24 -1.05 21.08 -13.22
C GLY A 24 -1.56 19.65 -13.08
N VAL A 25 -1.15 18.73 -13.95
CA VAL A 25 -1.62 17.32 -13.84
C VAL A 25 -0.98 16.57 -12.67
N ALA A 26 0.09 17.09 -12.07
CA ALA A 26 0.80 16.46 -10.96
C ALA A 26 0.63 17.25 -9.66
N LEU A 27 0.23 16.57 -8.58
CA LEU A 27 0.10 17.13 -7.24
C LEU A 27 0.98 16.36 -6.26
N ARG A 28 1.53 17.05 -5.25
CA ARG A 28 2.16 16.42 -4.09
C ARG A 28 1.52 16.89 -2.81
N ILE A 29 1.18 15.95 -1.93
CA ILE A 29 0.43 16.17 -0.71
C ILE A 29 1.28 15.75 0.50
N ASP A 30 1.43 16.68 1.44
CA ASP A 30 1.97 16.43 2.78
C ASP A 30 0.81 16.01 3.69
N GLY A 31 0.89 14.79 4.21
CA GLY A 31 -0.13 14.18 5.07
C GLY A 31 -0.12 14.69 6.51
N GLY A 32 0.90 15.45 6.93
CA GLY A 32 0.93 16.05 8.28
C GLY A 32 0.88 15.02 9.41
N SER A 33 1.44 13.83 9.21
CA SER A 33 1.34 12.70 10.13
C SER A 33 -0.11 12.32 10.49
N SER A 34 -1.06 12.61 9.58
CA SER A 34 -2.45 12.20 9.73
C SER A 34 -2.63 10.72 9.35
N LEU A 35 -3.78 10.15 9.73
CA LEU A 35 -4.13 8.77 9.43
C LEU A 35 -4.12 8.52 7.92
N GLY A 36 -3.49 7.41 7.49
CA GLY A 36 -3.32 7.07 6.07
C GLY A 36 -4.63 7.08 5.30
N MET A 37 -5.70 6.55 5.89
CA MET A 37 -7.03 6.54 5.26
C MET A 37 -7.58 7.95 4.98
N VAL A 38 -7.35 8.90 5.90
CA VAL A 38 -7.79 10.30 5.78
C VAL A 38 -6.96 11.02 4.73
N VAL A 39 -5.64 10.81 4.73
CA VAL A 39 -4.73 11.43 3.76
C VAL A 39 -5.03 10.92 2.35
N LEU A 40 -5.24 9.61 2.19
CA LEU A 40 -5.52 9.02 0.87
C LEU A 40 -6.91 9.39 0.36
N ASP A 41 -7.92 9.56 1.22
CA ASP A 41 -9.24 10.06 0.79
C ASP A 41 -9.13 11.51 0.28
N PHE A 42 -8.41 12.36 1.02
CA PHE A 42 -8.12 13.73 0.60
C PHE A 42 -7.39 13.77 -0.76
N ALA A 43 -6.36 12.95 -0.93
CA ALA A 43 -5.63 12.82 -2.18
C ALA A 43 -6.49 12.32 -3.34
N THR A 44 -7.37 11.36 -3.07
CA THR A 44 -8.33 10.81 -4.05
C THR A 44 -9.30 11.89 -4.51
N ASN A 45 -9.84 12.69 -3.60
CA ASN A 45 -10.73 13.81 -3.97
C ASN A 45 -9.99 14.83 -4.86
N LYS A 46 -8.73 15.14 -4.53
CA LYS A 46 -7.90 16.05 -5.34
C LYS A 46 -7.57 15.47 -6.71
N ALA A 47 -7.32 14.16 -6.81
CA ALA A 47 -7.11 13.49 -8.07
C ALA A 47 -8.36 13.56 -8.96
N ILE A 48 -9.55 13.30 -8.39
CA ILE A 48 -10.84 13.39 -9.11
C ILE A 48 -11.10 14.81 -9.61
N GLU A 49 -10.95 15.81 -8.74
CA GLU A 49 -11.10 17.24 -9.09
C GLU A 49 -10.20 17.57 -10.29
N ARG A 50 -8.90 17.27 -10.16
CA ARG A 50 -7.90 17.63 -11.16
C ARG A 50 -8.06 16.85 -12.48
N ALA A 51 -8.39 15.56 -12.42
CA ALA A 51 -8.62 14.75 -13.61
C ALA A 51 -9.90 15.16 -14.35
N THR A 52 -10.92 15.63 -13.63
CA THR A 52 -12.15 16.16 -14.24
C THR A 52 -11.86 17.45 -15.02
N GLU A 53 -10.99 18.31 -14.48
CA GLU A 53 -10.63 19.58 -15.12
C GLU A 53 -9.65 19.43 -16.29
N LEU A 54 -8.62 18.59 -16.13
CA LEU A 54 -7.48 18.51 -17.06
C LEU A 54 -7.42 17.21 -17.87
N GLY A 55 -8.31 16.26 -17.62
CA GLY A 55 -8.34 14.93 -18.26
C GLY A 55 -7.37 13.91 -17.66
N LEU A 56 -6.44 14.32 -16.79
CA LEU A 56 -5.49 13.44 -16.10
C LEU A 56 -5.05 14.05 -14.76
N ALA A 57 -4.81 13.20 -13.76
CA ALA A 57 -4.16 13.58 -12.52
C ALA A 57 -3.18 12.49 -12.03
N MET A 58 -2.05 12.92 -11.48
CA MET A 58 -1.11 12.10 -10.73
C MET A 58 -0.89 12.75 -9.37
N VAL A 59 -1.15 12.01 -8.29
CA VAL A 59 -1.09 12.56 -6.93
C VAL A 59 -0.17 11.72 -6.07
N GLY A 60 0.90 12.34 -5.57
CA GLY A 60 1.82 11.73 -4.63
C GLY A 60 1.53 12.15 -3.19
N VAL A 61 1.63 11.23 -2.26
CA VAL A 61 1.35 11.44 -0.83
C VAL A 61 2.54 11.03 0.01
N PHE A 62 2.97 11.87 0.94
CA PHE A 62 4.01 11.56 1.93
C PHE A 62 3.61 12.01 3.34
N HIS A 63 4.37 11.56 4.34
CA HIS A 63 4.16 11.90 5.75
C HIS A 63 2.75 11.54 6.27
N SER A 64 2.25 10.34 5.96
CA SER A 64 1.12 9.73 6.67
C SER A 64 1.61 8.80 7.78
N CYS A 65 0.83 8.61 8.86
CA CYS A 65 1.27 7.87 10.04
C CYS A 65 0.72 6.43 10.18
N SER A 66 -0.14 5.98 9.27
CA SER A 66 -0.79 4.67 9.37
C SER A 66 -1.14 4.07 8.01
N SER A 67 -1.62 2.81 8.03
CA SER A 67 -2.12 2.11 6.84
C SER A 67 -3.23 2.89 6.14
N THR A 68 -3.25 2.79 4.82
CA THR A 68 -4.28 3.36 3.95
C THR A 68 -5.54 2.49 3.88
N GLY A 69 -5.56 1.31 4.50
CA GLY A 69 -6.67 0.36 4.37
C GLY A 69 -6.74 -0.28 2.99
N ALA A 70 -7.94 -0.69 2.58
CA ALA A 70 -8.17 -1.29 1.27
C ALA A 70 -8.12 -0.22 0.16
N LEU A 71 -7.25 -0.42 -0.82
CA LEU A 71 -7.10 0.54 -1.91
C LEU A 71 -8.32 0.53 -2.86
N GLY A 72 -9.04 -0.60 -2.90
CA GLY A 72 -10.28 -0.79 -3.65
C GLY A 72 -11.32 0.32 -3.42
N TYR A 73 -11.46 0.78 -2.18
CA TYR A 73 -12.37 1.87 -1.82
C TYR A 73 -12.08 3.17 -2.60
N TYR A 74 -10.81 3.53 -2.74
CA TYR A 74 -10.40 4.77 -3.40
C TYR A 74 -10.56 4.68 -4.91
N VAL A 75 -10.17 3.55 -5.51
CA VAL A 75 -10.34 3.37 -6.96
C VAL A 75 -11.81 3.24 -7.34
N GLU A 76 -12.64 2.61 -6.52
CA GLU A 76 -14.10 2.58 -6.71
C GLU A 76 -14.69 4.00 -6.63
N LYS A 77 -14.24 4.82 -5.68
CA LYS A 77 -14.63 6.23 -5.59
C LYS A 77 -14.25 7.01 -6.84
N ILE A 78 -13.08 6.77 -7.43
CA ILE A 78 -12.66 7.38 -8.71
C ILE A 78 -13.57 6.90 -9.86
N ALA A 79 -13.79 5.59 -9.97
CA ALA A 79 -14.64 4.99 -11.01
C ALA A 79 -16.10 5.45 -10.93
N SER A 80 -16.63 5.71 -9.73
CA SER A 80 -17.97 6.28 -9.54
C SER A 80 -18.17 7.65 -10.19
N LYS A 81 -17.07 8.33 -10.56
CA LYS A 81 -17.06 9.61 -11.29
C LYS A 81 -16.84 9.46 -12.79
N GLY A 82 -16.86 8.24 -13.32
CA GLY A 82 -16.60 7.96 -14.73
C GLY A 82 -15.13 8.04 -15.11
N LEU A 83 -14.22 7.95 -14.13
CA LEU A 83 -12.77 8.03 -14.33
C LEU A 83 -12.10 6.67 -14.11
N VAL A 84 -11.07 6.36 -14.87
CA VAL A 84 -10.20 5.21 -14.56
C VAL A 84 -9.29 5.59 -13.38
N GLY A 85 -9.25 4.76 -12.35
CA GLY A 85 -8.42 4.98 -11.17
C GLY A 85 -7.33 3.92 -11.05
N ILE A 86 -6.12 4.34 -10.71
CA ILE A 86 -5.02 3.45 -10.28
C ILE A 86 -4.44 4.04 -9.00
N VAL A 87 -4.33 3.21 -7.96
CA VAL A 87 -3.77 3.62 -6.66
C VAL A 87 -2.79 2.55 -6.21
N SER A 88 -1.61 2.96 -5.78
CA SER A 88 -0.64 2.10 -5.09
C SER A 88 -0.23 2.72 -3.77
N SER A 89 0.28 1.90 -2.87
CA SER A 89 0.79 2.36 -1.57
C SER A 89 2.02 1.55 -1.19
N GLY A 90 2.99 2.18 -0.54
CA GLY A 90 4.15 1.51 0.05
C GLY A 90 3.84 1.03 1.46
N SER A 91 4.55 0.02 1.94
CA SER A 91 4.44 -0.42 3.34
C SER A 91 5.79 -0.79 3.93
N THR A 92 5.84 -0.98 5.25
CA THR A 92 7.05 -1.46 5.95
C THR A 92 7.61 -2.74 5.31
N PRO A 93 8.94 -2.88 5.18
CA PRO A 93 9.56 -4.04 4.56
C PRO A 93 9.21 -5.34 5.29
N THR A 94 8.52 -6.23 4.58
CA THR A 94 8.02 -7.52 5.09
C THR A 94 8.04 -8.62 4.03
N VAL A 95 8.46 -8.29 2.80
CA VAL A 95 8.41 -9.15 1.62
C VAL A 95 9.82 -9.30 1.03
N ALA A 96 10.19 -10.53 0.67
CA ALA A 96 11.46 -10.84 0.06
C ALA A 96 11.41 -10.64 -1.45
N ALA A 97 12.49 -10.08 -1.99
CA ALA A 97 12.74 -10.14 -3.42
C ALA A 97 12.87 -11.60 -3.86
N PHE A 98 12.56 -11.88 -5.13
CA PHE A 98 12.69 -13.25 -5.64
C PHE A 98 14.13 -13.77 -5.51
N GLY A 99 14.29 -14.92 -4.85
CA GLY A 99 15.60 -15.52 -4.56
C GLY A 99 16.29 -15.00 -3.29
N SER A 100 15.68 -14.06 -2.57
CA SER A 100 16.14 -13.52 -1.28
C SER A 100 15.39 -14.16 -0.10
N ALA A 101 16.00 -14.13 1.08
CA ALA A 101 15.33 -14.38 2.36
C ALA A 101 15.27 -13.11 3.25
N GLU A 102 15.77 -11.99 2.74
CA GLU A 102 15.77 -10.69 3.42
C GLU A 102 14.48 -9.92 3.16
N LYS A 103 14.09 -9.04 4.09
CA LYS A 103 12.94 -8.15 3.93
C LYS A 103 13.34 -6.98 3.02
N ASN A 104 12.99 -7.07 1.74
CA ASN A 104 13.37 -6.07 0.74
C ASN A 104 12.26 -5.05 0.46
N PHE A 105 11.01 -5.48 0.44
CA PHE A 105 9.87 -4.66 0.00
C PHE A 105 8.73 -4.67 1.02
N GLY A 106 7.87 -3.67 0.94
CA GLY A 106 6.53 -3.76 1.50
C GLY A 106 5.64 -4.76 0.76
N THR A 107 4.46 -5.02 1.32
CA THR A 107 3.35 -5.72 0.64
C THR A 107 2.82 -4.96 -0.57
N ASN A 108 3.17 -3.68 -0.69
CA ASN A 108 2.96 -2.78 -1.82
C ASN A 108 1.71 -3.10 -2.66
N PRO A 109 0.51 -2.82 -2.15
CA PRO A 109 -0.71 -3.06 -2.91
C PRO A 109 -0.83 -2.15 -4.12
N LEU A 110 -1.47 -2.68 -5.15
CA LEU A 110 -1.90 -1.98 -6.35
C LEU A 110 -3.39 -2.28 -6.56
N ALA A 111 -4.17 -1.22 -6.63
CA ALA A 111 -5.56 -1.29 -7.03
C ALA A 111 -5.80 -0.49 -8.31
N TYR A 112 -6.77 -0.95 -9.10
CA TYR A 112 -7.31 -0.18 -10.20
C TYR A 112 -8.82 -0.37 -10.29
N ALA A 113 -9.49 0.62 -10.85
CA ALA A 113 -10.89 0.52 -11.21
C ALA A 113 -11.16 1.14 -12.57
N ILE A 114 -12.05 0.50 -13.33
CA ILE A 114 -12.49 0.94 -14.63
C ILE A 114 -14.01 1.17 -14.54
N PRO A 115 -14.49 2.38 -14.88
CA PRO A 115 -15.91 2.69 -14.82
C PRO A 115 -16.68 1.85 -15.84
N GLY A 116 -17.80 1.27 -15.42
CA GLY A 116 -18.77 0.69 -16.35
C GLY A 116 -19.62 1.77 -17.01
N SER A 117 -20.21 1.45 -18.17
CA SER A 117 -21.17 2.35 -18.83
C SER A 117 -22.58 2.18 -18.26
N GLN A 118 -23.14 0.98 -18.40
CA GLN A 118 -24.41 0.55 -17.78
C GLN A 118 -24.21 -0.56 -16.75
N GLU A 119 -22.99 -1.12 -16.70
CA GLU A 119 -22.61 -2.23 -15.82
C GLU A 119 -21.86 -1.72 -14.57
N PRO A 120 -21.74 -2.55 -13.51
CA PRO A 120 -20.90 -2.22 -12.37
C PRO A 120 -19.44 -1.95 -12.77
N CYS A 121 -18.74 -1.15 -11.96
CA CYS A 121 -17.31 -0.89 -12.16
C CYS A 121 -16.50 -2.16 -11.98
N VAL A 122 -15.47 -2.35 -12.82
CA VAL A 122 -14.46 -3.39 -12.58
C VAL A 122 -13.50 -2.84 -11.53
N VAL A 123 -13.32 -3.55 -10.42
CA VAL A 123 -12.38 -3.19 -9.36
C VAL A 123 -11.45 -4.36 -9.09
N TYR A 124 -10.16 -4.08 -9.05
CA TYR A 124 -9.11 -5.01 -8.63
C TYR A 124 -8.28 -4.35 -7.53
N ASP A 125 -8.05 -5.05 -6.43
CA ASP A 125 -7.19 -4.62 -5.32
C ASP A 125 -6.39 -5.83 -4.82
N ALA A 126 -5.07 -5.77 -4.96
CA ALA A 126 -4.20 -6.85 -4.55
C ALA A 126 -2.84 -6.36 -4.06
N SER A 127 -2.30 -7.11 -3.09
CA SER A 127 -0.92 -6.98 -2.65
C SER A 127 0.06 -7.62 -3.64
N THR A 128 1.30 -7.11 -3.67
CA THR A 128 2.40 -7.75 -4.41
C THR A 128 3.07 -8.90 -3.64
N SER A 129 2.69 -9.15 -2.37
CA SER A 129 3.04 -10.38 -1.66
C SER A 129 2.09 -11.53 -1.99
N ALA A 130 2.54 -12.76 -1.77
CA ALA A 130 1.75 -13.97 -1.98
C ALA A 130 0.50 -14.04 -1.06
N MET A 131 0.55 -13.34 0.08
CA MET A 131 -0.57 -13.13 0.99
C MET A 131 -0.36 -11.81 1.72
N SER A 132 -1.43 -11.13 2.14
CA SER A 132 -1.30 -9.95 3.01
C SER A 132 -0.71 -10.34 4.37
N PHE A 133 0.03 -9.41 4.99
CA PHE A 133 0.59 -9.64 6.33
C PHE A 133 -0.51 -9.92 7.37
N TRP A 134 -1.64 -9.22 7.26
CA TRP A 134 -2.80 -9.48 8.12
C TRP A 134 -3.41 -10.86 7.87
N GLY A 135 -3.38 -11.36 6.63
CA GLY A 135 -3.75 -12.73 6.30
C GLY A 135 -2.92 -13.74 7.07
N VAL A 136 -1.59 -13.57 7.12
CA VAL A 136 -0.72 -14.46 7.92
C VAL A 136 -1.09 -14.40 9.41
N LYS A 137 -1.35 -13.21 9.95
CA LYS A 137 -1.78 -13.05 11.35
C LYS A 137 -3.11 -13.74 11.65
N MET A 138 -4.06 -13.74 10.69
CA MET A 138 -5.31 -14.48 10.82
C MET A 138 -5.07 -15.99 10.88
N TYR A 139 -4.23 -16.55 10.00
CA TYR A 139 -3.89 -17.98 10.03
C TYR A 139 -3.18 -18.37 11.33
N GLU A 140 -2.31 -17.52 11.85
CA GLU A 140 -1.67 -17.69 13.16
C GLU A 140 -2.70 -17.72 14.30
N MET A 141 -3.62 -16.74 14.34
CA MET A 141 -4.69 -16.68 15.35
C MET A 141 -5.63 -17.89 15.30
N GLU A 142 -5.91 -18.39 14.10
CA GLU A 142 -6.75 -19.57 13.87
C GLU A 142 -6.01 -20.90 14.09
N ASN A 143 -4.69 -20.87 14.36
CA ASN A 143 -3.82 -22.05 14.44
C ASN A 143 -3.92 -22.94 13.18
N ARG A 144 -4.01 -22.31 12.00
CA ARG A 144 -4.14 -23.00 10.72
C ARG A 144 -2.84 -22.88 9.91
N PRO A 145 -2.47 -23.94 9.18
CA PRO A 145 -1.32 -23.87 8.28
C PRO A 145 -1.59 -22.90 7.13
N LEU A 146 -0.59 -22.09 6.79
CA LEU A 146 -0.57 -21.25 5.60
C LEU A 146 -0.60 -22.12 4.34
N PRO A 147 -1.14 -21.59 3.23
CA PRO A 147 -0.92 -22.17 1.92
C PRO A 147 0.58 -22.29 1.62
N GLU A 148 0.95 -23.29 0.83
CA GLU A 148 2.34 -23.47 0.40
C GLU A 148 2.86 -22.24 -0.36
N ASN A 149 4.17 -22.03 -0.29
CA ASN A 149 4.87 -20.98 -1.04
C ASN A 149 4.48 -19.53 -0.69
N VAL A 150 3.83 -19.29 0.45
CA VAL A 150 3.47 -17.94 0.91
C VAL A 150 4.63 -17.22 1.62
N ALA A 151 5.43 -17.94 2.41
CA ALA A 151 6.39 -17.33 3.32
C ALA A 151 7.66 -18.17 3.49
N LEU A 152 8.70 -17.52 4.01
CA LEU A 152 9.96 -18.13 4.42
C LEU A 152 10.17 -17.95 5.93
N ASP A 153 10.83 -18.92 6.55
CA ASP A 153 11.32 -18.86 7.92
C ASP A 153 12.64 -18.07 8.03
N SER A 154 13.18 -17.95 9.24
CA SER A 154 14.45 -17.25 9.52
C SER A 154 15.68 -17.91 8.91
N HIS A 155 15.56 -19.14 8.40
CA HIS A 155 16.60 -19.85 7.68
C HIS A 155 16.43 -19.77 6.15
N GLY A 156 15.45 -18.98 5.67
CA GLY A 156 15.13 -18.84 4.26
C GLY A 156 14.43 -20.05 3.66
N ARG A 157 13.90 -20.97 4.48
CA ARG A 157 13.17 -22.16 4.01
C ARG A 157 11.69 -21.85 3.92
N THR A 158 11.00 -22.44 2.94
CA THR A 158 9.55 -22.27 2.83
C THR A 158 8.87 -22.89 4.05
N THR A 159 7.94 -22.17 4.66
CA THR A 159 7.17 -22.63 5.82
C THR A 159 5.67 -22.47 5.57
N THR A 160 4.90 -23.42 6.11
CA THR A 160 3.44 -23.32 6.23
C THR A 160 3.01 -22.99 7.66
N ASP A 161 3.94 -22.90 8.60
CA ASP A 161 3.65 -22.51 9.98
C ASP A 161 3.66 -20.97 10.07
N ALA A 162 2.50 -20.38 10.36
CA ALA A 162 2.33 -18.95 10.46
C ALA A 162 3.17 -18.32 11.58
N SER A 163 3.47 -19.06 12.66
CA SER A 163 4.27 -18.58 13.78
C SER A 163 5.77 -18.49 13.46
N LEU A 164 6.23 -19.22 12.44
CA LEU A 164 7.63 -19.25 12.01
C LEU A 164 7.93 -18.26 10.87
N VAL A 165 6.94 -17.51 10.40
CA VAL A 165 7.10 -16.59 9.27
C VAL A 165 8.09 -15.48 9.62
N HIS A 166 9.21 -15.47 8.91
CA HIS A 166 10.17 -14.37 8.96
C HIS A 166 9.85 -13.32 7.90
N VAL A 167 9.60 -13.75 6.66
CA VAL A 167 9.39 -12.88 5.50
C VAL A 167 8.39 -13.50 4.52
N LEU A 168 7.60 -12.66 3.85
CA LEU A 168 6.64 -13.09 2.82
C LEU A 168 7.33 -13.23 1.46
N LYS A 169 6.84 -14.14 0.63
CA LYS A 169 7.23 -14.23 -0.78
C LYS A 169 6.38 -13.27 -1.61
N THR A 170 6.88 -12.88 -2.78
CA THR A 170 6.11 -12.14 -3.80
C THR A 170 5.17 -13.08 -4.56
N PHE A 171 4.02 -12.58 -5.02
CA PHE A 171 3.15 -13.38 -5.88
C PHE A 171 3.85 -13.69 -7.22
N GLY A 172 3.60 -14.86 -7.80
CA GLY A 172 4.15 -15.19 -9.12
C GLY A 172 5.68 -15.14 -9.23
N GLY A 173 6.41 -15.24 -8.09
CA GLY A 173 7.86 -15.24 -8.03
C GLY A 173 8.50 -13.99 -8.64
N ALA A 174 9.43 -14.18 -9.58
CA ALA A 174 10.19 -13.08 -10.21
C ALA A 174 9.29 -11.98 -10.80
N LYS A 175 8.10 -12.32 -11.30
CA LYS A 175 7.16 -11.34 -11.88
C LYS A 175 6.60 -10.40 -10.81
N GLY A 176 6.08 -10.93 -9.71
CA GLY A 176 5.58 -10.09 -8.62
C GLY A 176 6.70 -9.34 -7.92
N SER A 177 7.91 -9.91 -7.85
CA SER A 177 9.10 -9.19 -7.38
C SER A 177 9.43 -7.98 -8.25
N GLY A 178 9.36 -8.11 -9.58
CA GLY A 178 9.56 -6.97 -10.48
C GLY A 178 8.49 -5.89 -10.33
N ILE A 179 7.22 -6.30 -10.15
CA ILE A 179 6.11 -5.36 -9.91
C ILE A 179 6.28 -4.66 -8.55
N SER A 180 6.61 -5.39 -7.49
CA SER A 180 6.81 -4.82 -6.15
C SER A 180 7.92 -3.77 -6.14
N LEU A 181 9.03 -4.05 -6.84
CA LEU A 181 10.13 -3.10 -7.03
C LEU A 181 9.69 -1.84 -7.80
N LEU A 182 8.90 -1.99 -8.86
CA LEU A 182 8.34 -0.85 -9.58
C LEU A 182 7.48 0.00 -8.65
N LEU A 183 6.63 -0.61 -7.82
CA LEU A 183 5.78 0.11 -6.89
C LEU A 183 6.57 0.85 -5.80
N GLU A 184 7.67 0.28 -5.29
CA GLU A 184 8.59 1.03 -4.41
C GLU A 184 9.05 2.32 -5.10
N PHE A 185 9.48 2.23 -6.36
CA PHE A 185 9.92 3.39 -7.14
C PHE A 185 8.81 4.42 -7.41
N LEU A 186 7.60 3.96 -7.72
CA LEU A 186 6.46 4.86 -7.97
C LEU A 186 5.98 5.56 -6.70
N ASN A 187 5.97 4.85 -5.56
CA ASN A 187 5.51 5.41 -4.29
C ASN A 187 6.55 6.36 -3.66
N GLY A 188 7.84 6.16 -3.93
CA GLY A 188 8.93 7.01 -3.44
C GLY A 188 9.49 7.97 -4.48
N ALA A 189 10.26 7.44 -5.44
CA ALA A 189 11.15 8.16 -6.37
C ALA A 189 10.41 9.23 -7.15
N LEU A 190 9.26 8.83 -7.69
CA LEU A 190 8.48 9.64 -8.61
C LEU A 190 8.07 10.98 -7.99
N PHE A 191 7.91 11.01 -6.67
CA PHE A 191 7.47 12.20 -5.93
C PHE A 191 8.55 12.80 -5.02
N TYR A 192 9.80 12.30 -5.12
CA TYR A 192 10.92 12.63 -4.23
C TYR A 192 10.64 12.30 -2.75
N ILE A 193 9.91 11.22 -2.51
CA ILE A 193 9.57 10.70 -1.18
C ILE A 193 10.55 9.55 -0.90
N GLY A 194 11.14 9.48 0.30
CA GLY A 194 12.09 8.41 0.66
C GLY A 194 11.47 7.00 0.55
N PHE A 195 12.29 5.99 0.31
CA PHE A 195 11.87 4.59 0.18
C PHE A 195 11.97 3.83 1.50
N SER A 196 11.23 2.73 1.58
CA SER A 196 11.39 1.77 2.68
C SER A 196 12.60 0.86 2.40
N THR A 197 13.77 1.21 2.93
CA THR A 197 14.97 0.33 2.97
C THR A 197 15.43 0.14 4.39
#